data_AF-A0A9D6C4C7-F1
#
_entry.id   AF-A0A9D6C4C7-F1
#
_cell.length_a   1.000
_cell.length_b   1.000
_cell.length_c   1.000
_cell.angle_alpha   90.00
_cell.angle_beta   90.00
_cell.angle_gamma   90.00
#
_symmetry.space_group_name_H-M   'P 1'
#
loop_
_entity.id
_entity.type
_entity.pdbx_description
1 polymer ?
#
loop_
_entity_poly.entity_id
_entity_poly.type
_entity_poly.pdbx_seq_one_letter_code
_entity_poly.pdbx_strand_id
1 'polypeptide(L)' 'MARFVVDLGDIEMTKEEEAGVARAIQKAALSQLAELRLPGPFFSHFPPGWLGFILRKDLAGILEAEKQIGQVAYGIR' A
#
# COMPACT_ATOMS: atom_id res chain seq x y z
N MET A 1 6.80 -7.54 11.18
CA MET A 1 5.44 -7.00 10.90
C MET A 1 5.01 -7.51 9.53
N ALA A 2 3.76 -7.93 9.36
CA ALA A 2 3.30 -8.47 8.08
C ALA A 2 3.22 -7.38 7.01
N ARG A 3 3.80 -7.65 5.83
CA ARG A 3 3.65 -6.87 4.60
C ARG A 3 3.04 -7.81 3.58
N PHE A 4 2.01 -7.36 2.87
CA PHE A 4 1.36 -8.12 1.82
C PHE A 4 1.71 -7.48 0.48
N VAL A 5 2.08 -8.31 -0.48
CA VAL A 5 2.42 -7.89 -1.84
C VAL A 5 1.59 -8.74 -2.80
N VAL A 6 1.03 -8.10 -3.81
CA VAL A 6 0.43 -8.77 -4.96
C VAL A 6 1.38 -8.53 -6.13
N ASP A 7 1.96 -9.60 -6.64
CA ASP A 7 2.84 -9.57 -7.81
C ASP A 7 2.04 -9.94 -9.06
N LEU A 8 2.08 -9.07 -10.06
CA LEU A 8 1.36 -9.19 -11.34
C LEU A 8 2.33 -9.05 -12.52
N GLY A 9 3.64 -9.22 -12.28
CA GLY A 9 4.71 -8.65 -13.11
C GLY A 9 4.68 -8.96 -14.61
N ASP A 10 4.17 -10.12 -15.03
CA ASP A 10 4.12 -10.56 -16.43
C ASP A 10 2.75 -10.36 -17.10
N ILE A 11 1.80 -9.74 -16.41
CA ILE A 11 0.45 -9.51 -16.92
C ILE A 11 0.41 -8.14 -17.61
N GLU A 12 0.24 -8.15 -18.93
CA GLU A 12 -0.02 -6.92 -19.68
C GLU A 12 -1.40 -6.35 -19.31
N MET A 13 -1.42 -5.08 -18.90
CA MET A 13 -2.64 -4.37 -18.51
C MET A 13 -2.64 -2.96 -19.10
N THR A 14 -3.82 -2.47 -19.44
CA THR A 14 -4.05 -1.05 -19.66
C THR A 14 -4.00 -0.27 -18.35
N LYS A 15 -3.76 1.05 -18.43
CA LYS A 15 -3.80 1.94 -17.23
C LYS A 15 -5.13 1.88 -16.48
N GLU A 16 -6.23 1.62 -17.18
CA GLU A 16 -7.55 1.53 -16.58
C GLU A 16 -7.72 0.23 -15.78
N GLU A 17 -7.19 -0.88 -16.30
CA GLU A 17 -7.14 -2.18 -15.61
C GLU A 17 -6.21 -2.12 -14.39
N GLU A 18 -5.00 -1.55 -14.52
CA GLU A 18 -4.09 -1.31 -13.39
C GLU A 18 -4.79 -0.51 -12.27
N ALA A 19 -5.49 0.56 -12.64
CA ALA A 19 -6.25 1.37 -11.68
C ALA A 19 -7.42 0.57 -11.08
N GLY A 20 -8.07 -0.30 -11.85
CA GLY A 20 -9.11 -1.22 -11.38
C GLY A 20 -8.60 -2.18 -10.32
N VAL A 21 -7.47 -2.84 -10.58
CA VAL A 21 -6.80 -3.75 -9.66
C VAL A 21 -6.36 -3.03 -8.40
N ALA A 22 -5.72 -1.85 -8.54
CA ALA A 22 -5.31 -1.03 -7.40
C ALA A 22 -6.50 -0.69 -6.48
N ARG A 23 -7.63 -0.25 -7.05
CA ARG A 23 -8.86 0.02 -6.28
C ARG A 23 -9.38 -1.22 -5.57
N ALA A 24 -9.38 -2.37 -6.23
CA ALA A 24 -9.86 -3.63 -5.65
C ALA A 24 -9.01 -4.07 -4.45
N ILE A 25 -7.67 -4.01 -4.58
CA ILE A 25 -6.73 -4.35 -3.51
C ILE A 25 -6.90 -3.40 -2.32
N GLN A 26 -6.95 -2.09 -2.58
CA GLN A 26 -7.14 -1.07 -1.55
C GLN A 26 -8.45 -1.29 -0.79
N LYS A 27 -9.55 -1.52 -1.51
CA LYS A 27 -10.86 -1.80 -0.91
C LYS A 27 -10.82 -3.04 -0.03
N ALA A 28 -10.28 -4.16 -0.52
CA ALA A 28 -10.23 -5.41 0.23
C ALA A 28 -9.43 -5.25 1.54
N ALA A 29 -8.26 -4.62 1.47
CA ALA A 29 -7.42 -4.40 2.64
C ALA A 29 -8.10 -3.47 3.68
N LEU A 30 -8.69 -2.35 3.24
CA LEU A 30 -9.38 -1.42 4.13
C LEU A 30 -10.65 -2.03 4.75
N SER A 31 -11.42 -2.81 3.97
CA SER A 31 -12.59 -3.54 4.48
C SER A 31 -12.20 -4.53 5.58
N GLN A 32 -11.16 -5.34 5.36
CA GLN A 32 -10.70 -6.29 6.38
C GLN A 32 -10.21 -5.59 7.65
N LEU A 33 -9.50 -4.47 7.49
CA LEU A 33 -9.01 -3.68 8.64
C LEU A 33 -10.16 -3.08 9.45
N ALA A 34 -11.24 -2.65 8.79
CA ALA A 34 -12.43 -2.14 9.46
C ALA A 34 -13.12 -3.23 10.30
N GLU A 35 -13.14 -4.48 9.83
CA GLU A 35 -13.70 -5.61 10.57
C GLU A 35 -12.90 -5.96 11.84
N LEU A 36 -11.58 -5.75 11.82
CA LEU A 36 -10.71 -6.03 12.96
C LEU A 36 -10.91 -5.08 14.15
N ARG A 37 -11.70 -4.00 14.01
CA ARG A 37 -12.00 -3.01 15.07
C ARG A 37 -10.76 -2.57 15.86
N LEU A 38 -9.65 -2.34 15.15
CA LEU A 38 -8.38 -2.02 15.77
C LEU A 38 -8.45 -0.68 16.54
N PRO A 39 -7.77 -0.57 17.69
CA PRO A 39 -7.83 0.64 18.51
C PRO A 39 -6.96 1.77 17.95
N GLY A 40 -7.49 3.00 18.05
CA GLY A 40 -6.78 4.25 17.77
C GLY A 40 -6.90 4.74 16.32
N PRO A 41 -6.53 6.01 16.08
CA PRO A 41 -6.49 6.54 14.72
C PRO A 41 -5.37 5.89 13.93
N PHE A 42 -5.62 5.69 12.63
CA PHE A 42 -4.59 5.29 11.68
C PHE A 42 -4.28 6.46 10.76
N PHE A 43 -3.01 6.61 10.43
CA PHE A 43 -2.54 7.46 9.36
C PHE A 43 -2.43 6.62 8.10
N SER A 44 -2.99 7.12 7.00
CA SER A 44 -2.86 6.54 5.66
C SER A 44 -2.00 7.43 4.78
N HIS A 45 -1.21 6.81 3.92
CA HIS A 45 -0.43 7.49 2.89
C HIS A 45 -0.50 6.71 1.58
N PHE A 46 -0.62 7.43 0.48
CA PHE A 46 -0.73 6.89 -0.87
C PHE A 46 0.45 7.43 -1.69
N PRO A 47 1.60 6.75 -1.70
CA PRO A 47 2.78 7.24 -2.37
C PRO A 47 2.54 7.45 -3.88
N PRO A 48 2.98 8.59 -4.46
CA PRO A 48 2.89 8.81 -5.89
C PRO A 48 3.62 7.71 -6.68
N GLY A 49 2.93 7.16 -7.68
CA GLY A 49 3.49 6.09 -8.53
C GLY A 49 3.43 4.68 -7.93
N TRP A 50 2.83 4.50 -6.74
CA TRP A 50 2.59 3.18 -6.16
C TRP A 50 1.11 2.84 -6.29
N LEU A 51 0.79 1.65 -6.79
CA LEU A 51 -0.58 1.14 -6.88
C LEU A 51 -1.11 0.62 -5.52
N GLY A 52 -0.61 1.15 -4.40
CA GLY A 52 -0.88 0.67 -3.03
C GLY A 52 -1.00 1.81 -2.01
N PHE A 53 -0.95 1.44 -0.72
CA PHE A 53 -1.04 2.40 0.38
C PHE A 53 -0.25 1.91 1.61
N ILE A 54 0.13 2.85 2.46
CA ILE A 54 0.79 2.59 3.75
C ILE A 54 -0.18 2.99 4.85
N LEU A 55 -0.33 2.12 5.85
CA LEU A 55 -1.12 2.40 7.05
C LEU A 55 -0.27 2.23 8.31
N ARG A 56 -0.28 3.24 9.20
CA ARG A 56 0.48 3.23 10.46
C ARG A 56 -0.29 3.91 11.59
N LYS A 57 0.15 3.70 12.83
CA LYS A 57 -0.43 4.34 14.02
C LYS A 57 0.05 5.78 14.24
N ASP A 58 1.15 6.17 13.60
CA ASP A 58 1.75 7.49 13.70
C ASP A 58 2.37 7.91 12.36
N LEU A 59 2.65 9.21 12.23
CA LEU A 59 3.20 9.82 11.03
C LEU A 59 4.68 9.45 10.79
N ALA A 60 5.47 9.31 11.86
CA ALA A 60 6.90 8.99 11.75
C ALA A 60 7.10 7.61 11.09
N GLY A 61 6.28 6.63 11.47
CA GLY A 61 6.29 5.29 10.91
C GLY A 61 5.84 5.24 9.45
N ILE A 62 5.08 6.24 8.95
CA ILE A 62 4.77 6.36 7.51
C ILE A 62 6.03 6.73 6.74
N LEU A 63 6.72 7.79 7.16
CA LEU A 63 7.92 8.29 6.47
C LEU A 63 9.02 7.23 6.45
N GLU A 64 9.20 6.52 7.57
CA GLU A 64 10.16 5.42 7.64
C GLU A 64 9.76 4.26 6.71
N ALA A 65 8.47 3.89 6.69
CA ALA A 65 7.99 2.81 5.83
C ALA A 65 8.12 3.14 4.34
N GLU A 66 7.80 4.37 3.95
CA GLU A 66 7.94 4.83 2.58
C GLU A 66 9.41 4.79 2.14
N LYS A 67 10.34 5.25 2.99
CA LYS A 67 11.77 5.13 2.72
C LYS A 67 12.22 3.68 2.56
N GLN A 68 11.81 2.79 3.47
CA GLN A 68 12.19 1.38 3.43
C GLN A 68 11.64 0.68 2.19
N ILE A 69 10.36 0.89 1.86
CA ILE A 69 9.73 0.24 0.70
C ILE A 69 10.25 0.88 -0.59
N GLY A 70 10.47 2.19 -0.64
CA GLY A 70 11.05 2.89 -1.80
C GLY A 70 12.48 2.45 -2.11
N GLN A 71 13.30 2.19 -1.09
CA GLN A 71 14.64 1.61 -1.28
C GLN A 71 14.58 0.21 -1.91
N VAL A 72 13.60 -0.60 -1.53
CA VAL A 72 13.40 -1.96 -2.05
C VAL A 72 12.79 -1.95 -3.45
N ALA A 73 11.83 -1.06 -3.72
CA ALA A 73 11.09 -1.01 -4.98
C ALA A 73 11.81 -0.26 -6.11
N TYR A 74 12.63 0.75 -5.79
CA TYR A 74 13.25 1.63 -6.81
C TYR A 74 14.78 1.61 -6.81
N GLY A 75 15.43 0.88 -5.89
CA GLY A 75 16.88 0.73 -5.89
C GLY A 75 17.66 2.06 -5.88
N ILE A 76 17.12 3.12 -5.29
CA ILE A 76 17.82 4.40 -5.18
C ILE A 76 18.81 4.30 -4.00
N ARG A 77 20.09 4.14 -4.34
CA ARG A 77 21.22 4.40 -3.44
C ARG A 77 21.46 5.91 -3.31
#